data_AF-A0A6C0DE54-F1
#
_entry.id   AF-A0A6C0DE54-F1
#
_cell.length_a   1.000
_cell.length_b   1.000
_cell.length_c   1.000
_cell.angle_alpha   90.00
_cell.angle_beta   90.00
_cell.angle_gamma   90.00
#
_symmetry.space_group_name_H-M   'P 1'
#
loop_
_entity.id
_entity.type
_entity.pdbx_description
1 polymer ?
#
loop_
_entity_poly.entity_id
_entity_poly.type
_entity_poly.pdbx_seq_one_letter_code
_entity_poly.pdbx_strand_id
1 'polypeptide(L)'
;MNLEYIKNLNIDCEFTLTRYLYVTKYVKLSLIIALLEKDLDKALFWTFELYFSGLDQELFGLLWVVYFGFYASLNPELFDYLLETYKNWVKSEDFDEKSKIVCLMINNLIIRNYSIDVFILSKLSNSQNIDITGVELAKELEDKNFPVITKYIMSKTKLDDLLQTYKEILDYFKKKNKNKEMDAFRKMMEVSNVNPGIILLSLVFIHYNKKLKIKMKKNVIIESFDKNLDDFKTIQVQDDLPAYQILPIAYEYEIFDENNYIHLFDNRKNLIKREEIIDMYEYKWLYHASFSPVWFYRIQKYNGIISHSKKTVVFPDEESLQDFYLFYGYEPDELPRAIQNKSIGYFSNCEEMYEGKTWKTFYEKYGKNGLYVVN
;
A
#
# COMPACT_ATOMS: atom_id res chain seq x y z
N MET A 1 8.86 4.63 16.65
CA MET A 1 7.90 5.18 15.66
C MET A 1 8.24 6.65 15.53
N ASN A 2 8.90 7.06 14.44
CA ASN A 2 9.16 8.48 14.22
C ASN A 2 7.88 9.10 13.63
N LEU A 3 7.08 9.73 14.50
CA LEU A 3 5.70 10.18 14.22
C LEU A 3 5.62 11.37 13.24
N GLU A 4 6.75 11.85 12.71
CA GLU A 4 6.80 12.98 11.77
C GLU A 4 6.61 12.60 10.30
N TYR A 5 6.72 11.32 9.89
CA TYR A 5 6.71 10.97 8.47
C TYR A 5 5.32 10.58 7.90
N ILE A 6 4.26 10.52 8.72
CA ILE A 6 2.93 10.07 8.26
C ILE A 6 1.84 11.05 8.70
N LYS A 7 1.97 12.29 8.24
CA LYS A 7 0.83 13.20 8.14
C LYS A 7 0.54 13.37 6.66
N ASN A 8 -0.64 12.86 6.27
CA ASN A 8 -1.18 12.72 4.92
C ASN A 8 -0.69 11.47 4.19
N LEU A 9 -1.63 10.56 3.89
CA LEU A 9 -1.58 9.70 2.71
C LEU A 9 -1.72 10.55 1.44
N ASN A 10 -0.91 11.61 1.35
CA ASN A 10 -0.56 12.18 0.07
C ASN A 10 0.36 11.14 -0.55
N ILE A 11 -0.12 10.50 -1.61
CA ILE A 11 0.72 9.75 -2.53
C ILE A 11 1.56 10.73 -3.38
N ASP A 12 2.01 11.82 -2.75
CA ASP A 12 3.00 12.77 -3.24
C ASP A 12 4.29 12.37 -2.54
N CYS A 13 4.84 11.24 -2.96
CA CYS A 13 6.19 10.85 -2.62
C CYS A 13 7.07 11.34 -3.78
N GLU A 14 8.19 11.97 -3.45
CA GLU A 14 9.29 12.17 -4.38
C GLU A 14 9.57 10.83 -5.09
N PHE A 15 9.68 10.85 -6.43
CA PHE A 15 9.83 9.64 -7.23
C PHE A 15 10.98 8.79 -6.69
N THR A 16 10.65 7.60 -6.16
CA THR A 16 11.57 6.70 -5.48
C THR A 16 11.53 5.32 -6.13
N LEU A 17 12.70 4.74 -6.36
CA LEU A 17 12.87 3.45 -7.00
C LEU A 17 13.22 2.35 -5.99
N THR A 18 12.69 1.14 -6.17
CA THR A 18 12.94 -0.03 -5.32
C THR A 18 14.27 -0.72 -5.65
N ARG A 19 14.59 -1.83 -4.98
CA ARG A 19 15.82 -2.63 -5.18
C ARG A 19 16.05 -3.02 -6.64
N TYR A 20 14.99 -3.31 -7.41
CA TYR A 20 15.03 -3.60 -8.84
C TYR A 20 14.53 -2.44 -9.70
N LEU A 21 14.56 -1.23 -9.14
CA LEU A 21 14.23 -0.01 -9.85
C LEU A 21 12.76 0.13 -10.29
N TYR A 22 11.82 -0.54 -9.63
CA TYR A 22 10.39 -0.26 -9.81
C TYR A 22 10.00 1.05 -9.17
N VAL A 23 9.04 1.76 -9.77
CA VAL A 23 8.46 2.94 -9.15
C VAL A 23 7.67 2.54 -7.90
N THR A 24 8.12 2.98 -6.73
CA THR A 24 7.60 2.54 -5.42
C THR A 24 6.08 2.74 -5.28
N LYS A 25 5.55 3.87 -5.79
CA LYS A 25 4.10 4.17 -5.81
C LYS A 25 3.31 3.08 -6.54
N TYR A 26 3.88 2.56 -7.62
CA TYR A 26 3.23 1.61 -8.52
C TYR A 26 3.35 0.17 -7.98
N VAL A 27 4.45 -0.14 -7.29
CA VAL A 27 4.59 -1.38 -6.50
C VAL A 27 3.52 -1.46 -5.41
N LYS A 28 3.31 -0.38 -4.64
CA LYS A 28 2.28 -0.32 -3.59
C LYS A 28 0.89 -0.61 -4.14
N LEU A 29 0.53 -0.03 -5.28
CA LEU A 29 -0.75 -0.31 -5.91
C LEU A 29 -0.83 -1.75 -6.42
N SER A 30 0.23 -2.24 -7.07
CA SER A 30 0.26 -3.59 -7.62
C SER A 30 0.08 -4.63 -6.51
N LEU A 31 0.62 -4.38 -5.31
CA LEU A 31 0.33 -5.18 -4.12
C LEU A 31 -1.16 -5.15 -3.72
N ILE A 32 -1.79 -3.97 -3.69
CA ILE A 32 -3.24 -3.88 -3.40
C ILE A 32 -4.04 -4.71 -4.40
N ILE A 33 -3.76 -4.57 -5.70
CA ILE A 33 -4.47 -5.30 -6.76
C ILE A 33 -4.25 -6.81 -6.62
N ALA A 34 -3.01 -7.27 -6.42
CA ALA A 34 -2.72 -8.69 -6.21
C ALA A 34 -3.48 -9.28 -5.01
N LEU A 35 -3.60 -8.51 -3.90
CA LEU A 35 -4.39 -8.92 -2.75
C LEU A 35 -5.90 -9.02 -3.06
N LEU A 36 -6.44 -8.10 -3.87
CA LEU A 36 -7.85 -8.14 -4.28
C LEU A 36 -8.14 -9.27 -5.28
N GLU A 37 -7.19 -9.59 -6.16
CA GLU A 37 -7.25 -10.75 -7.06
C GLU A 37 -7.03 -12.08 -6.33
N LYS A 38 -6.56 -12.02 -5.08
CA LYS A 38 -6.13 -13.19 -4.30
C LYS A 38 -5.01 -13.97 -4.98
N ASP A 39 -4.16 -13.27 -5.72
CA ASP A 39 -2.96 -13.81 -6.35
C ASP A 39 -1.81 -13.77 -5.34
N LEU A 40 -1.51 -14.92 -4.75
CA LEU A 40 -0.49 -15.02 -3.71
C LEU A 40 0.92 -14.80 -4.26
N ASP A 41 1.20 -15.29 -5.47
CA ASP A 41 2.52 -15.16 -6.10
C ASP A 41 2.84 -13.67 -6.34
N LYS A 42 1.94 -12.96 -7.02
CA LYS A 42 2.10 -11.51 -7.24
C LYS A 42 2.13 -10.73 -5.93
N ALA A 43 1.27 -11.08 -4.96
CA ALA A 43 1.24 -10.36 -3.70
C ALA A 43 2.56 -10.50 -2.93
N LEU A 44 3.15 -11.71 -2.88
CA LEU A 44 4.45 -11.91 -2.24
C LEU A 44 5.57 -11.22 -3.02
N PHE A 45 5.57 -11.29 -4.34
CA PHE A 45 6.54 -10.58 -5.17
C PHE A 45 6.59 -9.08 -4.84
N TRP A 46 5.45 -8.38 -4.91
CA TRP A 46 5.38 -6.95 -4.62
C TRP A 46 5.67 -6.62 -3.15
N THR A 47 5.27 -7.51 -2.24
CA THR A 47 5.60 -7.39 -0.81
C THR A 47 7.11 -7.40 -0.60
N PHE A 48 7.80 -8.38 -1.20
CA PHE A 48 9.24 -8.51 -1.05
C PHE A 48 10.02 -7.48 -1.84
N GLU A 49 9.45 -6.94 -2.92
CA GLU A 49 10.03 -5.78 -3.60
C GLU A 49 10.12 -4.58 -2.67
N LEU A 50 9.08 -4.28 -1.87
CA LEU A 50 9.14 -3.24 -0.85
C LEU A 50 10.07 -3.65 0.31
N TYR A 51 9.90 -4.86 0.82
CA TYR A 51 10.60 -5.32 2.02
C TYR A 51 12.13 -5.33 1.87
N PHE A 52 12.64 -5.95 0.80
CA PHE A 52 14.08 -6.00 0.52
C PHE A 52 14.63 -4.69 -0.05
N SER A 53 13.77 -3.73 -0.40
CA SER A 53 14.20 -2.34 -0.65
C SER A 53 14.53 -1.58 0.64
N GLY A 54 14.26 -2.18 1.80
CA GLY A 54 14.31 -1.52 3.10
C GLY A 54 13.14 -0.58 3.34
N LEU A 55 12.03 -0.73 2.60
CA LEU A 55 10.82 0.08 2.72
C LEU A 55 9.80 -0.62 3.64
N ASP A 56 10.27 -1.14 4.78
CA ASP A 56 9.44 -1.90 5.72
C ASP A 56 8.36 -1.02 6.36
N GLN A 57 8.68 0.23 6.70
CA GLN A 57 7.69 1.17 7.27
C GLN A 57 6.57 1.46 6.28
N GLU A 58 6.90 1.65 5.01
CA GLU A 58 5.95 1.84 3.92
C GLU A 58 5.10 0.59 3.70
N LEU A 59 5.71 -0.59 3.77
CA LEU A 59 5.00 -1.86 3.65
C LEU A 59 3.99 -2.05 4.78
N PHE A 60 4.41 -1.95 6.06
CA PHE A 60 3.49 -2.14 7.18
C PHE A 60 2.43 -1.03 7.26
N GLY A 61 2.79 0.20 6.91
CA GLY A 61 1.82 1.29 6.73
C GLY A 61 0.77 0.95 5.69
N LEU A 62 1.19 0.43 4.53
CA LEU A 62 0.29 -0.03 3.47
C LEU A 62 -0.59 -1.20 3.94
N LEU A 63 -0.04 -2.19 4.67
CA LEU A 63 -0.83 -3.31 5.17
C LEU A 63 -1.94 -2.86 6.14
N TRP A 64 -1.72 -1.84 6.96
CA TRP A 64 -2.78 -1.26 7.78
C TRP A 64 -3.84 -0.53 6.95
N VAL A 65 -3.42 0.25 5.96
CA VAL A 65 -4.35 0.89 5.01
C VAL A 65 -5.21 -0.17 4.30
N VAL A 66 -4.57 -1.25 3.86
CA VAL A 66 -5.27 -2.36 3.20
C VAL A 66 -6.23 -3.03 4.17
N TYR A 67 -5.79 -3.30 5.40
CA TYR A 67 -6.63 -3.92 6.41
C TYR A 67 -7.89 -3.08 6.68
N PHE A 68 -7.77 -1.82 7.05
CA PHE A 68 -8.93 -0.99 7.39
C PHE A 68 -9.78 -0.63 6.16
N GLY A 69 -9.15 -0.42 5.00
CA GLY A 69 -9.84 -0.05 3.76
C GLY A 69 -10.60 -1.20 3.10
N PHE A 70 -10.13 -2.45 3.26
CA PHE A 70 -10.66 -3.59 2.51
C PHE A 70 -11.10 -4.79 3.38
N TYR A 71 -10.39 -5.09 4.46
CA TYR A 71 -10.57 -6.36 5.18
C TYR A 71 -11.30 -6.25 6.52
N ALA A 72 -11.16 -5.14 7.24
CA ALA A 72 -11.64 -4.99 8.62
C ALA A 72 -13.15 -5.18 8.75
N SER A 73 -13.93 -4.68 7.78
CA SER A 73 -15.40 -4.77 7.78
C SER A 73 -15.92 -6.20 7.83
N LEU A 74 -15.20 -7.15 7.22
CA LEU A 74 -15.56 -8.56 7.14
C LEU A 74 -14.68 -9.47 8.01
N ASN A 75 -13.59 -8.95 8.57
CA ASN A 75 -12.60 -9.72 9.34
C ASN A 75 -12.09 -8.94 10.57
N PRO A 76 -12.98 -8.46 11.47
CA PRO A 76 -12.57 -7.60 12.58
C PRO A 76 -11.56 -8.26 13.55
N GLU A 77 -11.62 -9.59 13.69
CA GLU A 77 -10.71 -10.35 14.57
C GLU A 77 -9.29 -10.48 14.00
N LEU A 78 -9.09 -10.17 12.70
CA LEU A 78 -7.77 -10.18 12.08
C LEU A 78 -6.87 -9.05 12.61
N PHE A 79 -7.44 -7.97 13.15
CA PHE A 79 -6.66 -6.85 13.71
C PHE A 79 -5.66 -7.32 14.78
N ASP A 80 -6.14 -8.08 15.77
CA ASP A 80 -5.29 -8.49 16.89
C ASP A 80 -4.20 -9.47 16.43
N TYR A 81 -4.51 -10.33 15.45
CA TYR A 81 -3.49 -11.18 14.81
C TYR A 81 -2.43 -10.33 14.12
N LEU A 82 -2.80 -9.44 13.18
CA LEU A 82 -1.83 -8.62 12.43
C LEU A 82 -0.97 -7.77 13.37
N LEU A 83 -1.56 -7.24 14.44
CA LEU A 83 -0.83 -6.46 15.43
C LEU A 83 0.19 -7.32 16.18
N GLU A 84 -0.18 -8.53 16.61
CA GLU A 84 0.75 -9.42 17.30
C GLU A 84 1.85 -9.92 16.35
N THR A 85 1.49 -10.26 15.12
CA THR A 85 2.43 -10.65 14.06
C THR A 85 3.44 -9.53 13.78
N TYR A 86 3.00 -8.28 13.68
CA TYR A 86 3.89 -7.12 13.54
C TYR A 86 4.80 -6.94 14.77
N LYS A 87 4.28 -7.08 15.99
CA LYS A 87 5.11 -7.02 17.21
C LYS A 87 6.18 -8.10 17.24
N ASN A 88 5.86 -9.31 16.78
CA ASN A 88 6.82 -10.40 16.66
C ASN A 88 7.88 -10.08 15.60
N TRP A 89 7.49 -9.48 14.48
CA TRP A 89 8.45 -8.99 13.47
C TRP A 89 9.43 -7.96 14.06
N VAL A 90 8.94 -7.01 14.87
CA VAL A 90 9.79 -6.01 15.53
C VAL A 90 10.77 -6.64 16.52
N LYS A 91 10.35 -7.67 17.26
CA LYS A 91 11.16 -8.35 18.28
C LYS A 91 12.18 -9.32 17.70
N SER A 92 11.89 -9.91 16.55
CA SER A 92 12.78 -10.88 15.91
C SER A 92 14.09 -10.20 15.50
N GLU A 93 15.21 -10.91 15.66
CA GLU A 93 16.53 -10.48 15.16
C GLU A 93 16.93 -11.26 13.90
N ASP A 94 16.31 -12.42 13.67
CA ASP A 94 16.59 -13.30 12.55
C ASP A 94 15.87 -12.82 11.28
N PHE A 95 16.63 -12.63 10.21
CA PHE A 95 16.08 -12.09 8.97
C PHE A 95 15.11 -13.05 8.27
N ASP A 96 15.39 -14.35 8.32
CA ASP A 96 14.53 -15.36 7.69
C ASP A 96 13.22 -15.50 8.48
N GLU A 97 13.25 -15.48 9.82
CA GLU A 97 12.07 -15.42 10.67
C GLU A 97 11.23 -14.17 10.37
N LYS A 98 11.85 -12.98 10.29
CA LYS A 98 11.14 -11.76 9.88
C LYS A 98 10.47 -11.91 8.52
N SER A 99 11.16 -12.50 7.55
CA SER A 99 10.62 -12.72 6.21
C SER A 99 9.44 -13.69 6.23
N LYS A 100 9.49 -14.76 7.05
CA LYS A 100 8.35 -15.66 7.29
C LYS A 100 7.16 -14.91 7.88
N ILE A 101 7.40 -14.05 8.86
CA ILE A 101 6.34 -13.26 9.49
C ILE A 101 5.64 -12.37 8.45
N VAL A 102 6.39 -11.72 7.56
CA VAL A 102 5.83 -10.94 6.45
C VAL A 102 4.98 -11.81 5.52
N CYS A 103 5.46 -13.00 5.12
CA CYS A 103 4.67 -13.95 4.32
C CYS A 103 3.34 -14.32 4.99
N LEU A 104 3.37 -14.63 6.28
CA LEU A 104 2.18 -15.04 7.04
C LEU A 104 1.12 -13.94 7.07
N MET A 105 1.52 -12.66 7.17
CA MET A 105 0.59 -11.53 7.08
C MET A 105 -0.12 -11.49 5.73
N ILE A 106 0.63 -11.63 4.62
CA ILE A 106 0.08 -11.63 3.26
C ILE A 106 -0.85 -12.82 3.04
N ASN A 107 -0.43 -14.03 3.41
CA ASN A 107 -1.24 -15.24 3.32
C ASN A 107 -2.58 -15.08 4.04
N ASN A 108 -2.56 -14.52 5.25
CA ASN A 108 -3.76 -14.34 6.03
C ASN A 108 -4.71 -13.28 5.42
N LEU A 109 -4.20 -12.29 4.71
CA LEU A 109 -5.04 -11.38 3.92
C LEU A 109 -5.65 -12.11 2.71
N ILE A 110 -4.83 -12.80 1.90
CA ILE A 110 -5.23 -13.48 0.65
C ILE A 110 -6.43 -14.43 0.85
N ILE A 111 -6.44 -15.25 1.90
CA ILE A 111 -7.50 -16.24 2.10
C ILE A 111 -8.85 -15.64 2.51
N ARG A 112 -8.86 -14.38 2.96
CA ARG A 112 -10.03 -13.73 3.53
C ARG A 112 -10.89 -13.07 2.46
N ASN A 113 -12.16 -12.87 2.77
CA ASN A 113 -13.03 -12.05 1.94
C ASN A 113 -12.79 -10.58 2.31
N TYR A 114 -12.89 -9.69 1.34
CA TYR A 114 -12.77 -8.24 1.53
C TYR A 114 -14.03 -7.54 1.02
N SER A 115 -14.24 -6.30 1.45
CA SER A 115 -15.20 -5.35 0.87
C SER A 115 -14.46 -4.06 0.55
N ILE A 116 -14.71 -3.47 -0.61
CA ILE A 116 -14.09 -2.20 -1.02
C ILE A 116 -14.87 -0.95 -0.54
N ASP A 117 -15.96 -1.12 0.24
CA ASP A 117 -16.87 -0.01 0.60
C ASP A 117 -16.14 1.14 1.28
N VAL A 118 -15.38 0.82 2.32
CA VAL A 118 -14.65 1.82 3.13
C VAL A 118 -13.67 2.58 2.24
N PHE A 119 -12.93 1.87 1.40
CA PHE A 119 -11.99 2.47 0.47
C PHE A 119 -12.67 3.39 -0.56
N ILE A 120 -13.70 2.90 -1.26
CA ILE A 120 -14.42 3.66 -2.30
C ILE A 120 -15.08 4.90 -1.71
N LEU A 121 -15.81 4.75 -0.60
CA LEU A 121 -16.48 5.89 0.04
C LEU A 121 -15.49 6.94 0.54
N SER A 122 -14.35 6.52 1.11
CA SER A 122 -13.29 7.42 1.55
C SER A 122 -12.67 8.21 0.39
N LYS A 123 -12.58 7.60 -0.80
CA LYS A 123 -12.10 8.28 -2.02
C LYS A 123 -13.16 9.25 -2.57
N LEU A 124 -14.41 8.79 -2.67
CA LEU A 124 -15.51 9.59 -3.21
C LEU A 124 -15.84 10.80 -2.32
N SER A 125 -15.78 10.66 -0.98
CA SER A 125 -16.08 11.76 -0.04
C SER A 125 -15.16 12.96 -0.21
N ASN A 126 -13.92 12.75 -0.65
CA ASN A 126 -12.96 13.83 -0.91
C ASN A 126 -13.24 14.53 -2.24
N SER A 127 -13.88 13.85 -3.19
CA SER A 127 -14.17 14.39 -4.53
C SER A 127 -15.54 15.05 -4.66
N GLN A 128 -16.52 14.63 -3.85
CA GLN A 128 -17.90 15.11 -3.95
C GLN A 128 -18.19 16.27 -3.00
N ASN A 129 -18.91 17.27 -3.50
CA ASN A 129 -19.52 18.34 -2.70
C ASN A 129 -20.80 17.82 -2.03
N ILE A 130 -20.61 17.07 -0.94
CA ILE A 130 -21.68 16.62 -0.07
C ILE A 130 -21.84 17.65 1.06
N ASP A 131 -23.01 18.27 1.15
CA ASP A 131 -23.36 19.14 2.28
C ASP A 131 -23.62 18.30 3.53
N ILE A 132 -22.97 18.67 4.62
CA ILE A 132 -23.10 18.01 5.93
C ILE A 132 -23.65 18.96 7.01
N THR A 133 -24.15 20.12 6.60
CA THR A 133 -24.74 21.12 7.50
C THR A 133 -26.04 20.57 8.10
N GLY A 134 -26.13 20.58 9.43
CA GLY A 134 -27.34 20.09 10.13
C GLY A 134 -27.55 18.57 10.06
N VAL A 135 -26.52 17.79 9.72
CA VAL A 135 -26.62 16.33 9.67
C VAL A 135 -26.96 15.76 11.04
N GLU A 136 -28.06 14.99 11.09
CA GLU A 136 -28.43 14.13 12.20
C GLU A 136 -27.90 12.72 11.96
N LEU A 137 -26.73 12.39 12.54
CA LEU A 137 -26.02 11.14 12.25
C LEU A 137 -26.88 9.88 12.46
N ALA A 138 -27.73 9.85 13.48
CA ALA A 138 -28.62 8.72 13.75
C ALA A 138 -29.63 8.46 12.61
N LYS A 139 -30.13 9.53 11.96
CA LYS A 139 -31.02 9.43 10.81
C LYS A 139 -30.28 8.90 9.59
N GLU A 140 -29.12 9.45 9.29
CA GLU A 140 -28.30 8.99 8.16
C GLU A 140 -27.87 7.52 8.33
N LEU A 141 -27.61 7.07 9.56
CA LEU A 141 -27.36 5.67 9.90
C LEU A 141 -28.60 4.78 9.68
N GLU A 142 -29.80 5.25 10.01
CA GLU A 142 -31.03 4.50 9.75
C GLU A 142 -31.28 4.36 8.24
N ASP A 143 -31.13 5.46 7.50
CA ASP A 143 -31.31 5.52 6.05
C ASP A 143 -30.16 4.87 5.26
N LYS A 144 -29.07 4.51 5.96
CA LYS A 144 -27.83 3.96 5.38
C LYS A 144 -27.23 4.86 4.30
N ASN A 145 -27.27 6.17 4.53
CA ASN A 145 -26.70 7.16 3.62
C ASN A 145 -25.17 7.23 3.76
N PHE A 146 -24.50 6.18 3.28
CA PHE A 146 -23.06 6.00 3.45
C PHE A 146 -22.19 7.16 2.94
N PRO A 147 -22.52 7.83 1.81
CA PRO A 147 -21.78 9.02 1.38
C PRO A 147 -21.81 10.16 2.43
N VAL A 148 -22.98 10.47 2.99
CA VAL A 148 -23.13 11.52 4.02
C VAL A 148 -22.45 11.11 5.33
N ILE A 149 -22.66 9.86 5.78
CA ILE A 149 -21.98 9.30 6.96
C ILE A 149 -20.46 9.43 6.82
N THR A 150 -19.93 9.06 5.65
CA THR A 150 -18.49 9.11 5.38
C THR A 150 -17.99 10.55 5.40
N LYS A 151 -18.65 11.47 4.68
CA LYS A 151 -18.26 12.89 4.67
C LYS A 151 -18.29 13.50 6.08
N TYR A 152 -19.32 13.17 6.87
CA TYR A 152 -19.47 13.63 8.24
C TYR A 152 -18.34 13.13 9.15
N ILE A 153 -17.98 11.84 9.05
CA ILE A 153 -16.86 11.26 9.82
C ILE A 153 -15.54 11.89 9.40
N MET A 154 -15.29 11.99 8.09
CA MET A 154 -14.03 12.50 7.54
C MET A 154 -13.84 14.00 7.79
N SER A 155 -14.90 14.75 8.08
CA SER A 155 -14.79 16.17 8.45
C SER A 155 -14.33 16.38 9.90
N LYS A 156 -14.28 15.34 10.73
CA LYS A 156 -13.85 15.45 12.13
C LYS A 156 -12.33 15.36 12.21
N THR A 157 -11.68 16.51 12.34
CA THR A 157 -10.21 16.60 12.41
C THR A 157 -9.65 16.48 13.82
N LYS A 158 -10.47 16.75 14.85
CA LYS A 158 -10.08 16.63 16.26
C LYS A 158 -10.43 15.25 16.81
N LEU A 159 -9.55 14.73 17.66
CA LEU A 159 -9.74 13.43 18.30
C LEU A 159 -11.02 13.38 19.14
N ASP A 160 -11.32 14.41 19.93
CA ASP A 160 -12.52 14.44 20.78
C ASP A 160 -13.81 14.40 19.94
N ASP A 161 -13.84 15.09 18.81
CA ASP A 161 -14.98 15.07 17.88
C ASP A 161 -15.19 13.67 17.29
N LEU A 162 -14.11 12.96 16.95
CA LEU A 162 -14.16 11.57 16.47
C LEU A 162 -14.63 10.60 17.55
N LEU A 163 -14.12 10.73 18.78
CA LEU A 163 -14.52 9.89 19.91
C LEU A 163 -16.00 10.09 20.24
N GLN A 164 -16.48 11.34 20.21
CA GLN A 164 -17.89 11.67 20.42
C GLN A 164 -18.75 11.13 19.27
N THR A 165 -18.30 11.27 18.02
CA THR A 165 -18.97 10.68 16.84
C THR A 165 -19.08 9.16 16.97
N TYR A 166 -18.01 8.48 17.42
CA TYR A 166 -18.07 7.03 17.63
C TYR A 166 -19.03 6.63 18.75
N LYS A 167 -19.08 7.41 19.84
CA LYS A 167 -20.05 7.18 20.92
C LYS A 167 -21.50 7.25 20.42
N GLU A 168 -21.84 8.23 19.57
CA GLU A 168 -23.15 8.35 18.93
C GLU A 168 -23.48 7.14 18.04
N ILE A 169 -22.50 6.66 17.27
CA ILE A 169 -22.62 5.43 16.47
C ILE A 169 -22.91 4.23 17.38
N LEU A 170 -22.17 4.07 18.48
CA LEU A 170 -22.37 2.98 19.44
C LEU A 170 -23.75 3.05 20.12
N ASP A 171 -24.24 4.25 20.39
CA ASP A 171 -25.58 4.52 20.93
C ASP A 171 -26.66 4.06 19.94
N TYR A 172 -26.55 4.46 18.67
CA TYR A 172 -27.45 4.03 17.60
C TYR A 172 -27.50 2.50 17.47
N PHE A 173 -26.33 1.84 17.45
CA PHE A 173 -26.25 0.37 17.38
C PHE A 173 -26.55 -0.34 18.71
N LYS A 174 -26.95 0.40 19.76
CA LYS A 174 -27.32 -0.13 21.08
C LYS A 174 -26.26 -1.06 21.69
N LYS A 175 -24.97 -0.69 21.55
CA LYS A 175 -23.86 -1.49 22.06
C LYS A 175 -23.82 -1.47 23.59
N LYS A 176 -23.77 -2.67 24.19
CA LYS A 176 -23.76 -2.84 25.65
C LYS A 176 -22.44 -2.43 26.29
N ASN A 177 -21.30 -2.84 25.71
CA ASN A 177 -19.96 -2.56 26.26
C ASN A 177 -19.25 -1.47 25.47
N LYS A 178 -19.73 -0.22 25.59
CA LYS A 178 -19.19 0.93 24.84
C LYS A 178 -17.74 1.22 25.21
N ASN A 179 -17.37 1.09 26.48
CA ASN A 179 -16.00 1.36 26.93
C ASN A 179 -14.98 0.45 26.22
N LYS A 180 -15.27 -0.86 26.12
CA LYS A 180 -14.39 -1.79 25.39
C LYS A 180 -14.26 -1.44 23.91
N GLU A 181 -15.36 -1.05 23.26
CA GLU A 181 -15.35 -0.62 21.85
C GLU A 181 -14.52 0.65 21.66
N MET A 182 -14.65 1.63 22.57
CA MET A 182 -13.86 2.85 22.59
C MET A 182 -12.37 2.59 22.80
N ASP A 183 -12.01 1.70 23.72
CA ASP A 183 -10.62 1.34 24.00
C ASP A 183 -9.98 0.61 22.82
N ALA A 184 -10.73 -0.26 22.15
CA ALA A 184 -10.30 -0.89 20.91
C ALA A 184 -10.05 0.15 19.81
N PHE A 185 -10.93 1.14 19.66
CA PHE A 185 -10.74 2.21 18.69
C PHE A 185 -9.50 3.06 18.97
N ARG A 186 -9.25 3.42 20.24
CA ARG A 186 -8.00 4.11 20.64
C ARG A 186 -6.76 3.30 20.31
N LYS A 187 -6.75 2.02 20.69
CA LYS A 187 -5.67 1.09 20.35
C LYS A 187 -5.42 1.04 18.84
N MET A 188 -6.48 0.97 18.01
CA MET A 188 -6.35 0.98 16.55
C MET A 188 -5.70 2.26 16.03
N MET A 189 -6.08 3.43 16.55
CA MET A 189 -5.49 4.72 16.17
C MET A 189 -4.02 4.87 16.59
N GLU A 190 -3.65 4.29 17.74
CA GLU A 190 -2.27 4.37 18.25
C GLU A 190 -1.30 3.48 17.47
N VAL A 191 -1.75 2.28 17.05
CA VAL A 191 -0.87 1.29 16.41
C VAL A 191 -0.80 1.43 14.89
N SER A 192 -1.81 2.06 14.27
CA SER A 192 -1.88 2.20 12.83
C SER A 192 -1.65 3.64 12.41
N ASN A 193 -0.83 3.85 11.38
CA ASN A 193 -0.64 5.17 10.78
C ASN A 193 -1.75 5.51 9.77
N VAL A 194 -2.98 5.04 10.04
CA VAL A 194 -4.14 5.20 9.18
C VAL A 194 -4.98 6.36 9.68
N ASN A 195 -5.59 7.12 8.77
CA ASN A 195 -6.50 8.20 9.13
C ASN A 195 -7.60 7.67 10.08
N PRO A 196 -7.75 8.25 11.29
CA PRO A 196 -8.75 7.81 12.26
C PRO A 196 -10.19 7.74 11.75
N GLY A 197 -10.57 8.60 10.80
CA GLY A 197 -11.87 8.58 10.13
C GLY A 197 -12.08 7.31 9.28
N ILE A 198 -11.03 6.80 8.63
CA ILE A 198 -11.07 5.52 7.89
C ILE A 198 -11.27 4.36 8.86
N ILE A 199 -10.56 4.37 9.99
CA ILE A 199 -10.71 3.36 11.05
C ILE A 199 -12.14 3.38 11.57
N LEU A 200 -12.67 4.55 11.91
CA LEU A 200 -14.04 4.72 12.40
C LEU A 200 -15.08 4.27 11.36
N LEU A 201 -14.89 4.61 10.09
CA LEU A 201 -15.75 4.15 9.01
C LEU A 201 -15.74 2.62 8.91
N SER A 202 -14.57 1.98 9.04
CA SER A 202 -14.49 0.52 9.05
C SER A 202 -15.30 -0.11 10.21
N LEU A 203 -15.30 0.52 11.39
CA LEU A 203 -16.09 0.10 12.55
C LEU A 203 -17.60 0.24 12.31
N VAL A 204 -18.04 1.30 11.61
CA VAL A 204 -19.43 1.46 11.16
C VAL A 204 -19.84 0.27 10.29
N PHE A 205 -19.04 -0.10 9.29
CA PHE A 205 -19.31 -1.26 8.44
C PHE A 205 -19.28 -2.59 9.23
N ILE A 206 -18.38 -2.75 10.20
CA ILE A 206 -18.38 -3.91 11.11
C ILE A 206 -19.73 -4.00 11.85
N HIS A 207 -20.25 -2.88 12.34
CA HIS A 207 -21.54 -2.85 13.04
C HIS A 207 -22.71 -3.19 12.13
N TYR A 208 -22.77 -2.67 10.90
CA TYR A 208 -23.79 -3.07 9.93
C TYR A 208 -23.70 -4.54 9.56
N ASN A 209 -22.50 -5.07 9.27
CA ASN A 209 -22.31 -6.47 8.91
C ASN A 209 -22.78 -7.40 10.04
N LYS A 210 -22.52 -7.03 11.30
CA LYS A 210 -23.04 -7.74 12.48
C LYS A 210 -24.56 -7.62 12.59
N LYS A 211 -25.15 -6.42 12.41
CA LYS A 211 -26.61 -6.19 12.44
C LYS A 211 -27.34 -7.01 11.36
N LEU A 212 -26.74 -7.11 10.17
CA LEU A 212 -27.26 -7.86 9.01
C LEU A 212 -26.93 -9.35 9.04
N LYS A 213 -26.16 -9.82 10.04
CA LYS A 213 -25.72 -11.23 10.17
C LYS A 213 -24.99 -11.74 8.91
N ILE A 214 -24.21 -10.89 8.27
CA ILE A 214 -23.37 -11.29 7.13
C ILE A 214 -22.40 -12.37 7.58
N LYS A 215 -22.35 -13.48 6.85
CA LYS A 215 -21.49 -14.63 7.16
C LYS A 215 -20.04 -14.25 6.89
N MET A 216 -19.33 -13.83 7.93
CA MET A 216 -17.87 -13.75 7.94
C MET A 216 -17.35 -15.20 7.90
N LYS A 217 -16.42 -15.52 6.98
CA LYS A 217 -15.81 -16.86 6.92
C LYS A 217 -15.14 -17.19 8.28
N LYS A 218 -14.98 -18.48 8.61
CA LYS A 218 -14.33 -18.91 9.85
C LYS A 218 -12.98 -18.20 10.02
N ASN A 219 -12.64 -17.81 11.26
CA ASN A 219 -11.32 -17.27 11.59
C ASN A 219 -10.27 -18.38 11.55
N VAL A 220 -9.88 -18.74 10.34
CA VAL A 220 -8.73 -19.60 10.08
C VAL A 220 -7.50 -18.69 10.02
N ILE A 221 -6.48 -19.06 10.79
CA ILE A 221 -5.16 -18.44 10.74
C ILE A 221 -4.23 -19.42 10.07
N ILE A 222 -3.51 -18.95 9.05
CA ILE A 222 -2.39 -19.71 8.49
C ILE A 222 -1.17 -19.43 9.39
N GLU A 223 -0.57 -20.51 9.90
CA GLU A 223 0.61 -20.46 10.79
C GLU A 223 1.87 -21.01 10.10
N SER A 224 1.76 -21.58 8.90
CA SER A 224 2.88 -22.11 8.12
C SER A 224 2.94 -21.53 6.72
N PHE A 225 4.13 -21.51 6.15
CA PHE A 225 4.41 -21.05 4.79
C PHE A 225 5.32 -22.06 4.10
N ASP A 226 4.86 -22.58 2.96
CA ASP A 226 5.49 -23.72 2.29
C ASP A 226 6.39 -23.32 1.12
N LYS A 227 6.45 -22.04 0.73
CA LYS A 227 7.38 -21.61 -0.33
C LYS A 227 8.78 -21.37 0.22
N ASN A 228 9.77 -21.48 -0.66
CA ASN A 228 11.14 -21.15 -0.33
C ASN A 228 11.31 -19.63 -0.23
N LEU A 229 11.91 -19.14 0.86
CA LEU A 229 12.18 -17.71 1.04
C LEU A 229 13.34 -17.24 0.17
N ASP A 230 14.22 -18.16 -0.22
CA ASP A 230 15.36 -17.84 -1.09
C ASP A 230 14.91 -17.31 -2.44
N ASP A 231 13.72 -17.73 -2.92
CA ASP A 231 13.13 -17.28 -4.19
C ASP A 231 12.85 -15.76 -4.19
N PHE A 232 12.71 -15.15 -3.02
CA PHE A 232 12.42 -13.71 -2.89
C PHE A 232 13.66 -12.88 -2.55
N LYS A 233 14.78 -13.52 -2.20
CA LYS A 233 16.02 -12.83 -1.84
C LYS A 233 16.54 -12.04 -3.05
N THR A 234 17.24 -10.95 -2.74
CA THR A 234 17.83 -10.11 -3.78
C THR A 234 18.88 -10.89 -4.56
N ILE A 235 18.71 -10.97 -5.88
CA ILE A 235 19.67 -11.56 -6.82
C ILE A 235 20.98 -10.78 -6.69
N GLN A 236 22.07 -11.50 -6.47
CA GLN A 236 23.42 -10.94 -6.38
C GLN A 236 24.20 -11.25 -7.65
N VAL A 237 25.20 -10.40 -7.94
CA VAL A 237 26.19 -10.66 -8.99
C VAL A 237 26.94 -11.97 -8.70
N GLN A 238 27.18 -12.74 -9.75
CA GLN A 238 27.96 -13.98 -9.74
C GLN A 238 28.95 -13.95 -10.92
N ASP A 239 29.89 -14.90 -10.96
CA ASP A 239 30.90 -14.96 -12.02
C ASP A 239 30.30 -15.03 -13.43
N ASP A 240 29.13 -15.69 -13.57
CA ASP A 240 28.37 -15.83 -14.82
C ASP A 240 27.15 -14.90 -14.91
N LEU A 241 26.91 -14.06 -13.89
CA LEU A 241 25.79 -13.14 -13.82
C LEU A 241 26.24 -11.73 -13.45
N PRO A 242 26.59 -10.89 -14.45
CA PRO A 242 26.98 -9.50 -14.20
C PRO A 242 25.77 -8.61 -13.84
N ALA A 243 26.03 -7.47 -13.21
CA ALA A 243 25.00 -6.58 -12.65
C ALA A 243 23.93 -6.12 -13.68
N TYR A 244 24.34 -5.77 -14.90
CA TYR A 244 23.45 -5.29 -15.96
C TYR A 244 22.43 -6.35 -16.44
N GLN A 245 22.65 -7.65 -16.12
CA GLN A 245 21.71 -8.73 -16.45
C GLN A 245 20.68 -8.99 -15.34
N ILE A 246 20.82 -8.38 -14.16
CA ILE A 246 19.94 -8.65 -13.02
C ILE A 246 18.52 -8.16 -13.28
N LEU A 247 18.32 -6.94 -13.79
CA LEU A 247 16.96 -6.41 -13.99
C LEU A 247 16.12 -7.25 -14.96
N PRO A 248 16.62 -7.66 -16.15
CA PRO A 248 15.88 -8.55 -17.04
C PRO A 248 15.38 -9.85 -16.37
N ILE A 249 16.17 -10.41 -15.46
CA ILE A 249 15.83 -11.64 -14.72
C ILE A 249 14.85 -11.34 -13.57
N ALA A 250 15.10 -10.25 -12.83
CA ALA A 250 14.30 -9.85 -11.69
C ALA A 250 12.89 -9.37 -12.05
N TYR A 251 12.68 -8.88 -13.29
CA TYR A 251 11.39 -8.40 -13.77
C TYR A 251 10.41 -9.52 -14.11
N GLU A 252 9.97 -10.23 -13.08
CA GLU A 252 8.96 -11.30 -13.16
C GLU A 252 7.58 -10.72 -13.51
N TYR A 253 7.15 -9.69 -12.79
CA TYR A 253 5.87 -9.02 -13.02
C TYR A 253 6.06 -7.57 -13.48
N GLU A 254 5.19 -7.12 -14.39
CA GLU A 254 5.12 -5.74 -14.81
C GLU A 254 4.22 -4.93 -13.88
N ILE A 255 4.58 -3.67 -13.65
CA ILE A 255 3.60 -2.69 -13.18
C ILE A 255 2.67 -2.32 -14.34
N PHE A 256 1.39 -2.10 -14.04
CA PHE A 256 0.33 -1.86 -15.04
C PHE A 256 0.00 -3.05 -15.92
N ASP A 257 -0.21 -4.21 -15.29
CA ASP A 257 -0.83 -5.34 -15.97
C ASP A 257 -2.24 -5.00 -16.51
N GLU A 258 -2.91 -5.97 -17.13
CA GLU A 258 -4.27 -5.84 -17.70
C GLU A 258 -5.33 -5.21 -16.76
N ASN A 259 -5.04 -5.17 -15.45
CA ASN A 259 -5.88 -4.60 -14.40
C ASN A 259 -5.40 -3.21 -13.95
N ASN A 260 -4.88 -2.41 -14.88
CA ASN A 260 -4.42 -1.06 -14.61
C ASN A 260 -5.55 -0.13 -14.16
N TYR A 261 -5.64 0.09 -12.84
CA TYR A 261 -6.56 1.05 -12.23
C TYR A 261 -5.82 2.26 -11.63
N ILE A 262 -4.55 2.49 -11.98
CA ILE A 262 -3.72 3.40 -11.17
C ILE A 262 -4.19 4.84 -11.13
N HIS A 263 -4.73 5.37 -12.23
CA HIS A 263 -5.33 6.70 -12.26
C HIS A 263 -6.53 6.88 -11.34
N LEU A 264 -7.16 5.79 -10.88
CA LEU A 264 -8.22 5.90 -9.90
C LEU A 264 -7.63 6.22 -8.52
N PHE A 265 -6.46 5.66 -8.22
CA PHE A 265 -5.82 5.83 -6.91
C PHE A 265 -5.07 7.16 -6.80
N ASP A 266 -4.70 7.74 -7.94
CA ASP A 266 -3.99 9.01 -8.05
C ASP A 266 -4.91 10.16 -8.44
N ASN A 267 -4.68 11.36 -7.88
CA ASN A 267 -5.37 12.53 -8.40
C ASN A 267 -4.78 12.84 -9.78
N ARG A 268 -5.60 12.91 -10.83
CA ARG A 268 -5.14 13.18 -12.21
C ARG A 268 -4.21 14.39 -12.36
N LYS A 269 -4.24 15.34 -11.41
CA LYS A 269 -3.37 16.53 -11.36
C LYS A 269 -1.94 16.26 -10.83
N ASN A 270 -1.73 15.13 -10.14
CA ASN A 270 -0.46 14.75 -9.51
C ASN A 270 0.17 13.51 -10.20
N LEU A 271 -0.39 13.07 -11.32
CA LEU A 271 0.25 12.04 -12.15
C LEU A 271 1.53 12.65 -12.73
N ILE A 272 2.68 12.10 -12.32
CA ILE A 272 3.96 12.38 -12.97
C ILE A 272 3.79 12.01 -14.44
N LYS A 273 4.12 12.95 -15.33
CA LYS A 273 4.00 12.70 -16.77
C LYS A 273 4.92 11.56 -17.16
N ARG A 274 4.51 10.76 -18.15
CA ARG A 274 5.29 9.61 -18.57
C ARG A 274 6.68 10.02 -19.05
N GLU A 275 6.79 11.14 -19.76
CA GLU A 275 8.06 11.68 -20.22
C GLU A 275 8.99 12.03 -19.06
N GLU A 276 8.42 12.53 -17.95
CA GLU A 276 9.18 12.82 -16.73
C GLU A 276 9.66 11.53 -16.05
N ILE A 277 8.82 10.49 -16.00
CA ILE A 277 9.21 9.17 -15.47
C ILE A 277 10.35 8.57 -16.30
N ILE A 278 10.26 8.65 -17.64
CA ILE A 278 11.29 8.18 -18.55
C ILE A 278 12.59 8.96 -18.33
N ASP A 279 12.56 10.29 -18.23
CA ASP A 279 13.76 11.10 -17.95
C ASP A 279 14.40 10.73 -16.61
N MET A 280 13.58 10.53 -15.57
CA MET A 280 14.06 10.13 -14.24
C MET A 280 14.69 8.73 -14.26
N TYR A 281 14.13 7.81 -15.03
CA TYR A 281 14.58 6.42 -15.11
C TYR A 281 15.76 6.20 -16.06
N GLU A 282 15.87 6.97 -17.15
CA GLU A 282 16.99 6.86 -18.08
C GLU A 282 18.22 7.63 -17.55
N TYR A 283 18.04 8.86 -17.10
CA TYR A 283 19.19 9.76 -16.84
C TYR A 283 19.50 9.98 -15.36
N LYS A 284 18.56 9.64 -14.46
CA LYS A 284 18.65 9.99 -13.03
C LYS A 284 18.29 8.82 -12.11
N TRP A 285 18.32 7.58 -12.62
CA TRP A 285 17.82 6.43 -11.86
C TRP A 285 18.55 6.26 -10.54
N LEU A 286 19.88 6.42 -10.51
CA LEU A 286 20.67 6.20 -9.30
C LEU A 286 20.37 7.24 -8.23
N TYR A 287 20.07 8.48 -8.63
CA TYR A 287 19.60 9.52 -7.72
C TYR A 287 18.23 9.16 -7.13
N HIS A 288 17.27 8.75 -7.96
CA HIS A 288 15.94 8.37 -7.49
C HIS A 288 15.90 7.05 -6.71
N ALA A 289 16.81 6.13 -7.02
CA ALA A 289 17.01 4.90 -6.28
C ALA A 289 17.57 5.16 -4.89
N SER A 290 18.45 6.16 -4.75
CA SER A 290 19.08 6.54 -3.48
C SER A 290 18.10 6.90 -2.35
N PHE A 291 16.84 7.18 -2.68
CA PHE A 291 15.78 7.43 -1.70
C PHE A 291 15.22 6.15 -1.05
N SER A 292 15.52 4.98 -1.61
CA SER A 292 15.26 3.71 -0.92
C SER A 292 16.45 3.33 -0.02
N PRO A 293 16.20 2.79 1.19
CA PRO A 293 17.28 2.45 2.12
C PRO A 293 18.30 1.46 1.58
N VAL A 294 17.88 0.49 0.75
CA VAL A 294 18.81 -0.48 0.15
C VAL A 294 19.84 0.20 -0.77
N TRP A 295 19.39 1.12 -1.62
CA TRP A 295 20.26 1.82 -2.56
C TRP A 295 21.09 2.88 -1.87
N PHE A 296 20.52 3.58 -0.88
CA PHE A 296 21.28 4.46 -0.01
C PHE A 296 22.46 3.74 0.63
N TYR A 297 22.23 2.56 1.22
CA TYR A 297 23.28 1.74 1.80
C TYR A 297 24.31 1.28 0.77
N ARG A 298 23.85 0.80 -0.41
CA ARG A 298 24.74 0.41 -1.52
C ARG A 298 25.65 1.56 -1.93
N ILE A 299 25.11 2.78 -2.08
CA ILE A 299 25.88 3.97 -2.46
C ILE A 299 26.89 4.32 -1.36
N GLN A 300 26.46 4.36 -0.09
CA GLN A 300 27.32 4.69 1.04
C GLN A 300 28.46 3.69 1.23
N LYS A 301 28.23 2.40 0.97
CA LYS A 301 29.25 1.34 1.07
C LYS A 301 30.49 1.65 0.21
N TYR A 302 30.33 2.35 -0.91
CA TYR A 302 31.40 2.78 -1.80
C TYR A 302 31.62 4.30 -1.74
N ASN A 303 31.31 4.92 -0.60
CA ASN A 303 31.54 6.34 -0.32
C ASN A 303 30.85 7.32 -1.29
N GLY A 304 29.79 6.88 -1.99
CA GLY A 304 29.06 7.75 -2.91
C GLY A 304 28.28 8.84 -2.18
N ILE A 305 28.25 10.04 -2.78
CA ILE A 305 27.61 11.24 -2.24
C ILE A 305 26.45 11.64 -3.15
N ILE A 306 25.26 11.78 -2.57
CA ILE A 306 24.04 12.19 -3.28
C ILE A 306 24.02 13.72 -3.39
N SER A 307 23.98 14.24 -4.61
CA SER A 307 23.87 15.67 -4.89
C SER A 307 22.42 16.03 -5.23
N HIS A 308 21.67 16.59 -4.27
CA HIS A 308 20.28 17.01 -4.52
C HIS A 308 20.15 18.18 -5.51
N SER A 309 21.15 19.07 -5.57
CA SER A 309 21.14 20.19 -6.53
C SER A 309 21.36 19.74 -7.97
N LYS A 310 22.22 18.74 -8.19
CA LYS A 310 22.51 18.18 -9.51
C LYS A 310 21.62 16.99 -9.86
N LYS A 311 20.93 16.40 -8.88
CA LYS A 311 20.16 15.15 -9.00
C LYS A 311 21.01 13.97 -9.50
N THR A 312 22.21 13.82 -8.92
CA THR A 312 23.17 12.77 -9.29
C THR A 312 23.82 12.17 -8.05
N VAL A 313 24.54 11.07 -8.24
CA VAL A 313 25.43 10.47 -7.23
C VAL A 313 26.87 10.57 -7.73
N VAL A 314 27.79 11.01 -6.87
CA VAL A 314 29.21 11.20 -7.21
C VAL A 314 30.05 10.35 -6.28
N PHE A 315 31.01 9.62 -6.84
CA PHE A 315 31.97 8.81 -6.11
C PHE A 315 33.30 9.57 -5.94
N PRO A 316 34.06 9.32 -4.86
CA PRO A 316 35.27 10.10 -4.56
C PRO A 316 36.42 9.85 -5.54
N ASP A 317 36.49 8.65 -6.11
CA ASP A 317 37.55 8.20 -7.01
C ASP A 317 37.02 7.13 -7.99
N GLU A 318 37.83 6.83 -9.02
CA GLU A 318 37.49 5.84 -10.05
C GLU A 318 37.39 4.41 -9.50
N GLU A 319 38.15 4.07 -8.46
CA GLU A 319 38.13 2.74 -7.83
C GLU A 319 36.77 2.50 -7.16
N SER A 320 36.32 3.43 -6.33
CA SER A 320 35.00 3.39 -5.68
C SER A 320 33.85 3.36 -6.70
N LEU A 321 34.00 4.10 -7.80
CA LEU A 321 33.04 4.09 -8.91
C LEU A 321 32.98 2.71 -9.57
N GLN A 322 34.14 2.17 -9.99
CA GLN A 322 34.22 0.89 -10.67
C GLN A 322 33.69 -0.24 -9.78
N ASP A 323 34.07 -0.26 -8.52
CA ASP A 323 33.60 -1.25 -7.55
C ASP A 323 32.08 -1.17 -7.32
N PHE A 324 31.51 0.04 -7.27
CA PHE A 324 30.06 0.18 -7.16
C PHE A 324 29.35 -0.39 -8.40
N TYR A 325 29.79 -0.01 -9.59
CA TYR A 325 29.16 -0.43 -10.84
C TYR A 325 29.38 -1.92 -11.16
N LEU A 326 30.46 -2.52 -10.65
CA LEU A 326 30.69 -3.96 -10.73
C LEU A 326 29.53 -4.77 -10.11
N PHE A 327 28.99 -4.32 -8.98
CA PHE A 327 27.93 -5.03 -8.26
C PHE A 327 26.52 -4.47 -8.49
N TYR A 328 26.42 -3.17 -8.81
CA TYR A 328 25.14 -2.44 -8.86
C TYR A 328 24.94 -1.61 -10.12
N GLY A 329 25.79 -1.77 -11.13
CA GLY A 329 25.63 -1.18 -12.45
C GLY A 329 24.51 -1.89 -13.22
N TYR A 330 23.26 -1.57 -12.86
CA TYR A 330 22.08 -2.20 -13.45
C TYR A 330 21.71 -1.64 -14.83
N GLU A 331 22.25 -0.48 -15.20
CA GLU A 331 22.15 0.14 -16.55
C GLU A 331 20.72 0.09 -17.13
N PRO A 332 19.70 0.61 -16.42
CA PRO A 332 18.31 0.51 -16.85
C PRO A 332 18.03 1.20 -18.20
N ASP A 333 18.83 2.20 -18.55
CA ASP A 333 18.79 2.96 -19.80
C ASP A 333 19.22 2.15 -21.02
N GLU A 334 20.12 1.18 -20.86
CA GLU A 334 20.61 0.30 -21.92
C GLU A 334 19.66 -0.88 -22.21
N LEU A 335 18.64 -1.08 -21.36
CA LEU A 335 17.67 -2.16 -21.52
C LEU A 335 16.68 -1.90 -22.67
N PRO A 336 16.19 -2.94 -23.37
CA PRO A 336 15.13 -2.77 -24.34
C PRO A 336 13.89 -2.13 -23.71
N ARG A 337 13.21 -1.25 -24.44
CA ARG A 337 11.99 -0.56 -23.99
C ARG A 337 10.97 -1.49 -23.35
N ALA A 338 10.74 -2.67 -23.92
CA ALA A 338 9.80 -3.65 -23.39
C ALA A 338 10.15 -4.10 -21.96
N ILE A 339 11.45 -4.20 -21.63
CA ILE A 339 11.93 -4.54 -20.29
C ILE A 339 11.81 -3.34 -19.35
N GLN A 340 12.22 -2.15 -19.78
CA GLN A 340 12.05 -0.91 -19.00
C GLN A 340 10.59 -0.71 -18.57
N ASN A 341 9.65 -0.93 -19.50
CA ASN A 341 8.22 -0.77 -19.26
C ASN A 341 7.67 -1.70 -18.19
N LYS A 342 8.32 -2.84 -17.88
CA LYS A 342 7.92 -3.65 -16.72
C LYS A 342 8.06 -2.88 -15.41
N SER A 343 9.01 -1.95 -15.33
CA SER A 343 9.38 -1.21 -14.13
C SER A 343 8.72 0.16 -13.99
N ILE A 344 8.54 0.83 -15.12
CA ILE A 344 7.99 2.20 -15.22
C ILE A 344 6.64 2.28 -15.94
N GLY A 345 6.10 1.14 -16.37
CA GLY A 345 4.82 1.02 -17.07
C GLY A 345 4.94 1.20 -18.59
N TYR A 346 3.95 0.73 -19.35
CA TYR A 346 3.80 0.96 -20.79
C TYR A 346 2.74 2.04 -21.10
N PHE A 347 2.52 2.32 -22.39
CA PHE A 347 1.47 3.10 -23.08
C PHE A 347 1.94 4.39 -23.78
N SER A 348 1.46 4.53 -25.03
CA SER A 348 1.71 5.59 -26.02
C SER A 348 1.28 6.97 -25.56
N ASN A 349 0.23 7.03 -24.73
CA ASN A 349 -0.25 8.21 -24.05
C ASN A 349 -0.98 7.79 -22.76
N CYS A 350 -1.03 8.68 -21.77
CA CYS A 350 -1.71 8.40 -20.50
C CYS A 350 -3.24 8.23 -20.66
N GLU A 351 -3.84 8.68 -21.76
CA GLU A 351 -5.30 8.67 -21.95
C GLU A 351 -5.82 7.30 -22.41
N GLU A 352 -5.14 6.63 -23.35
CA GLU A 352 -5.45 5.25 -23.77
C GLU A 352 -5.25 4.25 -22.62
N MET A 353 -4.30 4.53 -21.72
CA MET A 353 -3.97 3.67 -20.56
C MET A 353 -5.16 3.45 -19.60
N TYR A 354 -6.12 4.38 -19.60
CA TYR A 354 -7.21 4.42 -18.64
C TYR A 354 -8.58 4.27 -19.28
N GLU A 355 -8.63 4.05 -20.60
CA GLU A 355 -9.89 3.94 -21.33
C GLU A 355 -10.74 2.79 -20.77
N GLY A 356 -12.00 3.09 -20.45
CA GLY A 356 -12.92 2.14 -19.83
C GLY A 356 -12.65 1.82 -18.35
N LYS A 357 -11.49 2.18 -17.78
CA LYS A 357 -11.19 1.94 -16.37
C LYS A 357 -11.74 3.10 -15.53
N THR A 358 -12.83 2.85 -14.83
CA THR A 358 -13.51 3.83 -13.96
C THR A 358 -13.73 3.27 -12.56
N TRP A 359 -14.03 4.13 -11.58
CA TRP A 359 -14.47 3.67 -10.25
C TRP A 359 -15.66 2.71 -10.31
N LYS A 360 -16.55 2.88 -11.30
CA LYS A 360 -17.65 1.96 -11.57
C LYS A 360 -17.15 0.59 -12.00
N THR A 361 -16.29 0.51 -13.01
CA THR A 361 -15.73 -0.80 -13.44
C THR A 361 -14.85 -1.47 -12.37
N PHE A 362 -14.15 -0.68 -11.56
CA PHE A 362 -13.41 -1.20 -10.41
C PHE A 362 -14.37 -1.81 -9.38
N TYR A 363 -15.47 -1.12 -9.10
CA TYR A 363 -16.51 -1.60 -8.20
C TYR A 363 -17.21 -2.86 -8.74
N GLU A 364 -17.56 -2.89 -10.02
CA GLU A 364 -18.17 -4.08 -10.66
C GLU A 364 -17.26 -5.31 -10.54
N LYS A 365 -15.94 -5.11 -10.63
CA LYS A 365 -14.96 -6.19 -10.50
C LYS A 365 -14.78 -6.66 -9.04
N TYR A 366 -14.54 -5.73 -8.12
CA TYR A 366 -14.08 -6.03 -6.75
C TYR A 366 -15.16 -5.84 -5.65
N GLY A 367 -16.31 -5.24 -5.96
CA GLY A 367 -17.34 -4.81 -4.99
C GLY A 367 -18.27 -5.90 -4.47
N LYS A 368 -18.03 -7.17 -4.79
CA LYS A 368 -18.99 -8.28 -4.60
C LYS A 368 -19.50 -8.50 -3.17
N ASN A 369 -18.73 -8.13 -2.14
CA ASN A 369 -19.10 -8.35 -0.74
C ASN A 369 -19.48 -7.06 0.01
N GLY A 370 -19.68 -5.96 -0.72
CA GLY A 370 -19.98 -4.65 -0.14
C GLY A 370 -21.45 -4.46 0.25
N LEU A 371 -21.70 -3.51 1.16
CA LEU A 371 -23.04 -2.99 1.47
C LEU A 371 -23.37 -1.74 0.66
N TYR A 372 -22.35 -1.00 0.21
CA TYR A 372 -22.53 0.20 -0.59
C TYR A 372 -22.56 -0.18 -2.07
N VAL A 373 -23.50 0.38 -2.82
CA VAL A 373 -23.61 0.22 -4.27
C VAL A 373 -23.22 1.53 -4.93
N VAL A 374 -22.19 1.48 -5.79
CA VAL A 374 -21.80 2.61 -6.62
C VAL A 374 -22.84 2.75 -7.74
N ASN A 375 -23.56 3.86 -7.77
CA ASN A 375 -24.51 4.19 -8.83
C ASN A 375 -23.82 4.88 -10.01
#